data_AF-B4EYB8-F1
#
_entry.id   AF-B4EYB8-F1
#
_cell.length_a   1.000
_cell.length_b   1.000
_cell.length_c   1.000
_cell.angle_alpha   90.00
_cell.angle_beta   90.00
_cell.angle_gamma   90.00
#
_symmetry.space_group_name_H-M   'P 1'
#
loop_
_entity.id
_entity.type
_entity.pdbx_description
1 polymer ?
#
loop_
_entity_poly.entity_id
_entity_poly.type
_entity_poly.pdbx_seq_one_letter_code
_entity_poly.pdbx_strand_id
1 'polypeptide(L)' 'MFLGMPTLTHEEQQKAVEKIQHLMSEGMSSGEAIQLVAQELREKHTTRESVSIVFDDDND' A
#
# COMPACT_ATOMS: atom_id res chain seq x y z
N MET A 1 1.70 18.13 0.23
CA MET A 1 0.70 17.07 0.00
C MET A 1 1.46 15.81 -0.37
N PHE A 2 1.28 14.71 0.37
CA PHE A 2 1.83 13.39 0.00
C PHE A 2 1.07 12.89 -1.25
N LEU A 3 1.41 13.43 -2.42
CA LEU A 3 0.80 13.12 -3.71
C LEU A 3 1.40 11.82 -4.25
N GLY A 4 0.60 10.75 -4.32
CA GLY A 4 0.94 9.52 -5.06
C GLY A 4 1.04 8.22 -4.25
N MET A 5 0.87 8.26 -2.93
CA MET A 5 0.74 7.02 -2.15
C MET A 5 -0.75 6.74 -1.90
N PRO A 6 -1.24 5.50 -2.11
CA PRO A 6 -2.60 5.14 -1.69
C PRO A 6 -2.76 5.50 -0.22
N THR A 7 -3.74 6.34 0.10
CA THR A 7 -4.02 6.72 1.48
C THR A 7 -4.72 5.56 2.17
N LEU A 8 -3.95 4.79 2.94
CA LEU A 8 -4.50 3.76 3.80
C LEU A 8 -5.41 4.39 4.85
N THR A 9 -6.58 3.81 5.04
CA THR A 9 -7.43 4.09 6.20
C THR A 9 -6.67 3.77 7.50
N HIS A 10 -7.05 4.37 8.63
CA HIS A 10 -6.42 4.07 9.91
C HIS A 10 -6.50 2.57 10.27
N GLU A 11 -7.60 1.92 9.91
CA GLU A 11 -7.78 0.47 10.07
C GLU A 11 -6.79 -0.33 9.21
N GLU A 12 -6.57 0.06 7.96
CA GLU A 12 -5.59 -0.61 7.10
C GLU A 12 -4.16 -0.39 7.59
N GLN A 13 -3.85 0.80 8.13
CA GLN A 13 -2.56 1.07 8.75
C GLN A 13 -2.34 0.16 9.97
N GLN A 14 -3.32 0.05 10.85
CA GLN A 14 -3.23 -0.80 12.03
C GLN A 14 -3.04 -2.28 11.65
N LYS A 15 -3.82 -2.78 10.68
CA LYS A 15 -3.67 -4.15 10.14
C LYS A 15 -2.31 -4.38 9.51
N ALA A 16 -1.78 -3.40 8.78
CA ALA A 16 -0.45 -3.48 8.18
C ALA A 16 0.64 -3.59 9.26
N VAL A 17 0.53 -2.79 10.33
CA VAL A 17 1.47 -2.82 11.46
C VAL A 17 1.43 -4.17 12.18
N GLU A 18 0.24 -4.68 12.53
CA GLU A 18 0.08 -5.97 13.19
C GLU A 18 0.66 -7.11 12.34
N LYS A 19 0.44 -7.07 11.03
CA LYS A 19 1.00 -8.06 10.11
C LYS A 19 2.52 -7.98 10.04
N ILE A 20 3.11 -6.79 9.94
CA ILE A 20 4.57 -6.61 9.94
C ILE A 20 5.16 -7.18 11.24
N GLN A 21 4.55 -6.86 12.40
CA GLN A 21 5.01 -7.36 13.69
C GLN A 21 4.91 -8.89 13.79
N HIS A 22 3.83 -9.49 13.28
CA HIS A 22 3.68 -10.93 13.23
C HIS A 22 4.78 -11.59 12.38
N LEU A 23 5.02 -11.10 11.16
CA LEU A 23 6.08 -11.61 10.29
C LEU A 23 7.47 -11.48 10.93
N MET A 24 7.73 -10.34 11.60
CA MET A 24 8.97 -10.15 12.35
C MET A 24 9.09 -11.13 13.53
N SER A 25 7.98 -11.49 14.18
CA SER A 25 7.98 -12.50 15.25
C SER A 25 8.26 -13.92 14.74
N GLU A 26 7.97 -14.21 13.47
CA GLU A 26 8.33 -15.46 12.80
C GLU A 26 9.80 -15.50 12.34
N GLY A 27 10.54 -14.41 12.53
CA GLY A 27 11.96 -14.31 12.16
C GLY A 27 12.22 -13.64 10.81
N MET A 28 11.20 -13.10 10.14
CA MET A 28 11.39 -12.30 8.91
C MET A 28 12.07 -10.96 9.23
N SER A 29 12.96 -10.49 8.36
CA SER A 29 13.54 -9.16 8.52
C SER A 29 12.47 -8.08 8.38
N SER A 30 12.64 -6.94 9.05
CA SER A 30 11.70 -5.82 8.97
C SER A 30 11.52 -5.32 7.53
N GLY A 31 12.58 -5.30 6.73
CA GLY A 31 12.53 -4.90 5.32
C GLY A 31 11.68 -5.84 4.46
N GLU A 32 11.87 -7.15 4.60
CA GLU A 32 11.08 -8.16 3.88
C GLU A 32 9.61 -8.13 4.31
N ALA A 33 9.34 -8.01 5.62
CA ALA A 33 7.98 -7.92 6.14
C ALA A 33 7.23 -6.69 5.59
N ILE A 34 7.90 -5.53 5.56
CA ILE A 34 7.34 -4.31 4.98
C ILE A 34 7.08 -4.48 3.48
N GLN A 35 8.01 -5.09 2.73
CA GLN A 35 7.83 -5.32 1.29
C GLN A 35 6.61 -6.20 1.00
N LEU A 36 6.45 -7.29 1.74
CA LEU A 36 5.31 -8.21 1.59
C LEU A 36 3.98 -7.49 1.87
N VAL A 37 3.90 -6.77 2.99
CA VAL A 37 2.69 -6.02 3.35
C VAL A 37 2.40 -4.90 2.35
N ALA A 38 3.42 -4.18 1.89
CA ALA A 38 3.25 -3.14 0.88
C ALA A 38 2.77 -3.69 -0.47
N GLN A 39 3.23 -4.89 -0.85
CA GLN A 39 2.73 -5.58 -2.05
C GLN A 39 1.25 -5.92 -1.92
N GLU A 40 0.84 -6.55 -0.82
CA GLU A 40 -0.56 -6.90 -0.59
C GLU A 40 -1.48 -5.68 -0.57
N LEU A 41 -1.01 -4.56 0.01
CA LEU A 41 -1.76 -3.31 -0.01
C LEU A 41 -1.93 -2.81 -1.45
N ARG A 42 -0.85 -2.77 -2.25
CA ARG A 42 -0.95 -2.37 -3.66
C ARG A 42 -1.91 -3.26 -4.44
N GLU A 43 -1.87 -4.58 -4.27
CA GLU A 43 -2.77 -5.52 -4.97
C GLU A 43 -4.25 -5.31 -4.60
N LYS A 44 -4.53 -5.05 -3.31
CA LYS A 44 -5.89 -4.71 -2.83
C LYS A 44 -6.38 -3.37 -3.41
N HIS A 45 -5.51 -2.37 -3.51
CA HIS A 45 -5.85 -1.06 -4.05
C HIS A 45 -5.98 -1.07 -5.58
N THR A 46 -5.11 -1.79 -6.30
CA THR A 46 -5.21 -1.97 -7.76
C THR A 46 -6.54 -2.61 -8.16
N THR A 47 -7.06 -3.52 -7.34
CA THR A 47 -8.35 -4.17 -7.62
C THR A 47 -9.55 -3.25 -7.32
N ARG A 48 -9.41 -2.29 -6.39
CA ARG A 48 -10.53 -1.45 -5.95
C ARG A 48 -10.69 -0.19 -6.78
N GLU A 49 -9.62 0.47 -7.20
CA GLU A 49 -9.69 1.66 -8.03
C GLU A 49 -8.40 1.79 -8.85
N SER A 50 -8.38 1.19 -10.04
CA SER A 50 -7.55 1.72 -11.11
C SER A 50 -8.14 3.09 -11.49
N VAL A 51 -7.81 4.13 -10.72
CA VAL A 51 -7.86 5.49 -11.26
C VAL A 51 -6.85 5.50 -12.39
N SER A 52 -7.33 5.32 -13.62
CA SER A 52 -6.58 5.72 -14.80
C SER A 52 -6.33 7.21 -14.61
N ILE A 53 -5.10 7.59 -14.28
CA ILE A 53 -4.65 8.93 -14.59
C ILE A 53 -4.57 8.97 -16.10
N VAL A 54 -5.70 9.28 -16.73
CA VAL A 54 -5.70 9.85 -18.08
C VAL A 54 -5.10 11.22 -17.87
N PHE A 55 -3.82 11.35 -18.18
CA PHE A 55 -3.27 12.66 -18.49
C PHE A 55 -3.99 13.06 -19.78
N ASP A 56 -5.06 13.82 -19.63
CA ASP A 56 -5.70 14.52 -20.74
C ASP A 56 -4.68 15.54 -21.23
N ASP A 57 -3.91 15.13 -22.25
CA ASP A 57 -3.13 16.02 -23.10
C ASP A 57 -4.10 16.65 -24.10
N ASP A 58 -5.05 17.45 -23.61
CA ASP A 58 -6.01 18.17 -24.46
C ASP A 58 -6.40 19.54 -23.81
N ASN A 59 -6.16 20.60 -24.58
CA ASN A 59 -6.57 22.02 -24.43
C ASN A 59 -5.72 22.98 -23.56
N ASP A 60 -4.65 23.57 -24.14
CA ASP A 60 -4.67 24.90 -24.82
C ASP A 60 -3.39 25.10 -25.65
#